data_AF-B4VKP4-F1
#
_entry.id   AF-B4VKP4-F1
#
_cell.length_a   1.000
_cell.length_b   1.000
_cell.length_c   1.000
_cell.angle_alpha   90.00
_cell.angle_beta   90.00
_cell.angle_gamma   90.00
#
_symmetry.space_group_name_H-M   'P 1'
#
loop_
_entity.id
_entity.type
_entity.pdbx_description
1 polymer ?
#
loop_
_entity_poly.entity_id
_entity_poly.type
_entity_poly.pdbx_seq_one_letter_code
_entity_poly.pdbx_strand_id
1 'polypeptide(L)'
;MKKYFEAVEDYARQPSPESLQDVKDRMSAAYSKIDKAVKRRVLHSNNGSRKKSRLVKQLKKVQAQLNPPAAETTAETTEAS
;
A
#
# COMPACT_ATOMS: atom_id res chain seq x y z
N MET A 1 -8.60 2.86 8.14
CA MET A 1 -7.19 2.48 7.87
C MET A 1 -6.73 1.27 8.67
N LYS A 2 -7.36 0.93 9.81
CA LYS A 2 -7.01 -0.25 10.62
C LYS A 2 -6.83 -1.54 9.82
N LYS A 3 -7.80 -1.86 8.95
CA LYS A 3 -7.74 -3.04 8.05
C LYS A 3 -6.47 -3.14 7.18
N TYR A 4 -5.91 -2.01 6.75
CA TYR A 4 -4.67 -2.03 5.97
C TYR A 4 -3.48 -2.44 6.85
N PHE A 5 -3.40 -1.90 8.07
CA PHE A 5 -2.33 -2.26 9.00
C PHE A 5 -2.41 -3.72 9.42
N GLU A 6 -3.63 -4.23 9.67
CA GLU A 6 -3.87 -5.66 9.93
C GLU A 6 -3.33 -6.53 8.78
N ALA A 7 -3.64 -6.22 7.51
CA ALA A 7 -3.09 -6.98 6.37
C ALA A 7 -1.57 -6.89 6.23
N VAL A 8 -0.98 -5.73 6.56
CA VAL A 8 0.48 -5.57 6.54
C VAL A 8 1.14 -6.39 7.65
N GLU A 9 0.50 -6.52 8.81
CA GLU A 9 0.94 -7.40 9.89
C GLU A 9 0.80 -8.87 9.51
N ASP A 10 -0.31 -9.24 8.86
CA ASP A 10 -0.53 -10.61 8.37
C ASP A 10 0.52 -10.98 7.30
N TYR A 11 0.81 -10.09 6.35
CA TYR A 11 1.89 -10.26 5.36
C TYR A 11 3.27 -10.36 6.03
N ALA A 12 3.51 -9.62 7.12
CA ALA A 12 4.76 -9.72 7.88
C ALA A 12 4.92 -11.08 8.59
N ARG A 13 3.81 -11.71 9.01
CA ARG A 13 3.80 -13.04 9.64
C ARG A 13 3.91 -14.17 8.63
N GLN A 14 3.22 -14.04 7.49
CA GLN A 14 3.15 -15.07 6.45
C GLN A 14 3.34 -14.41 5.09
N PRO A 15 4.59 -14.34 4.58
CA PRO A 15 4.87 -13.77 3.28
C PRO A 15 4.32 -14.69 2.19
N SER A 16 3.13 -14.38 1.68
CA SER A 16 2.49 -15.10 0.57
C SER A 16 2.11 -14.14 -0.56
N PRO A 17 2.03 -14.61 -1.81
CA PRO A 17 1.55 -13.79 -2.93
C PRO A 17 0.11 -13.29 -2.71
N GLU A 18 -0.74 -14.11 -2.08
CA GLU A 18 -2.13 -13.78 -1.77
C GLU A 18 -2.25 -12.67 -0.72
N SER A 19 -1.48 -12.74 0.37
CA SER A 19 -1.47 -11.69 1.39
C SER A 19 -0.89 -10.37 0.85
N LEU A 20 0.08 -10.42 -0.06
CA LEU A 20 0.57 -9.26 -0.78
C LEU A 20 -0.52 -8.60 -1.63
N GLN A 21 -1.35 -9.41 -2.31
CA GLN A 21 -2.47 -8.92 -3.10
C GLN A 21 -3.53 -8.24 -2.21
N ASP A 22 -3.88 -8.85 -1.07
CA ASP A 22 -4.82 -8.25 -0.11
C ASP A 22 -4.29 -6.91 0.45
N VAL A 23 -2.98 -6.82 0.72
CA VAL A 23 -2.34 -5.54 1.10
C VAL A 23 -2.50 -4.47 0.01
N LYS A 24 -2.29 -4.84 -1.27
CA LYS A 24 -2.47 -3.92 -2.42
C LYS A 24 -3.92 -3.45 -2.56
N ASP A 25 -4.88 -4.36 -2.43
CA ASP A 25 -6.31 -4.04 -2.55
C ASP A 25 -6.76 -3.10 -1.43
N ARG A 26 -6.35 -3.40 -0.19
CA ARG A 26 -6.60 -2.52 0.96
C ARG A 26 -5.89 -1.18 0.84
N MET A 27 -4.71 -1.13 0.21
CA MET A 27 -4.00 0.11 -0.09
C MET A 27 -4.79 0.99 -1.07
N SER A 28 -5.30 0.42 -2.17
CA SER A 28 -6.12 1.12 -3.15
C SER A 28 -7.39 1.70 -2.51
N ALA A 29 -8.06 0.92 -1.66
CA ALA A 29 -9.23 1.38 -0.91
C ALA A 29 -8.88 2.52 0.06
N ALA A 30 -7.71 2.47 0.71
CA ALA A 30 -7.24 3.54 1.59
C ALA A 30 -6.94 4.84 0.83
N TYR A 31 -6.28 4.74 -0.33
CA TYR A 31 -6.02 5.89 -1.20
C TYR A 31 -7.30 6.54 -1.69
N SER A 32 -8.24 5.74 -2.20
CA SER A 32 -9.56 6.22 -2.61
C SER A 32 -10.28 7.00 -1.49
N LYS A 33 -10.18 6.54 -0.24
CA LYS A 33 -10.78 7.25 0.91
C LYS A 33 -10.05 8.57 1.21
N ILE A 34 -8.72 8.59 1.15
CA ILE A 34 -7.93 9.81 1.35
C ILE A 34 -8.27 10.83 0.27
N ASP A 35 -8.30 10.41 -1.00
CA ASP A 35 -8.54 11.30 -2.13
C ASP A 35 -9.96 11.84 -2.15
N LYS A 36 -10.95 11.02 -1.78
CA LYS A 36 -12.32 11.49 -1.56
C LYS A 36 -12.35 12.56 -0.45
N ALA A 37 -11.63 12.36 0.65
CA ALA A 37 -11.58 13.35 1.74
C ALA A 37 -10.84 14.65 1.34
N VAL A 38 -9.79 14.56 0.52
CA VAL A 38 -9.10 15.73 -0.04
C VAL A 38 -10.01 16.47 -1.02
N LYS A 39 -10.66 15.76 -1.95
CA LYS A 39 -11.60 16.34 -2.92
C LYS A 39 -12.78 17.04 -2.23
N ARG A 40 -13.27 16.47 -1.14
CA ARG A 40 -14.34 17.06 -0.30
C ARG A 40 -13.83 18.16 0.65
N ARG A 41 -12.54 18.54 0.58
CA ARG A 41 -11.88 19.53 1.44
C ARG A 41 -11.93 19.24 2.95
N VAL A 42 -12.22 17.99 3.34
CA VAL A 42 -12.16 17.53 4.74
C VAL A 42 -10.71 17.39 5.20
N LEU A 43 -9.80 17.07 4.28
CA LEU A 43 -8.35 17.03 4.53
C LEU A 43 -7.63 17.98 3.57
N HIS A 44 -6.62 18.68 4.09
CA HIS A 44 -5.68 19.41 3.24
C HIS A 44 -4.87 18.45 2.37
N SER A 45 -4.50 18.87 1.15
CA SER A 45 -3.72 18.08 0.19
C SER A 45 -2.45 17.51 0.81
N ASN A 46 -1.65 18.35 1.49
CA ASN A 46 -0.44 17.91 2.21
C ASN A 46 -0.72 16.85 3.28
N ASN A 47 -1.87 16.92 3.97
CA ASN A 47 -2.23 15.89 4.95
C ASN A 47 -2.63 14.58 4.26
N GLY A 48 -3.30 14.66 3.11
CA GLY A 48 -3.54 13.52 2.24
C GLY A 48 -2.23 12.86 1.79
N SER A 49 -1.31 13.65 1.22
CA SER A 49 0.01 13.18 0.77
C SER A 49 0.80 12.56 1.92
N ARG A 50 0.87 13.21 3.09
CA ARG A 50 1.54 12.65 4.28
C ARG A 50 0.97 11.31 4.72
N LYS A 51 -0.36 11.15 4.67
CA LYS A 51 -1.02 9.88 4.99
C LYS A 51 -0.71 8.80 3.94
N LYS A 52 -0.70 9.12 2.66
CA LYS A 52 -0.29 8.17 1.59
C LYS A 52 1.15 7.72 1.76
N SER A 53 2.07 8.66 1.97
CA SER A 53 3.48 8.34 2.19
C SER A 53 3.70 7.45 3.42
N ARG A 54 2.90 7.60 4.48
CA ARG A 54 2.96 6.74 5.66
C ARG A 54 2.62 5.28 5.33
N LEU A 55 1.61 5.04 4.48
CA LEU A 55 1.21 3.69 4.07
C LEU A 55 2.35 3.00 3.30
N VAL A 56 2.90 3.67 2.28
CA VAL A 56 4.02 3.15 1.49
C VAL A 56 5.24 2.85 2.34
N LYS A 57 5.60 3.78 3.26
CA LYS A 57 6.75 3.59 4.16
C LYS A 57 6.59 2.34 5.03
N GLN A 58 5.38 2.04 5.49
CA GLN A 58 5.15 0.87 6.32
C GLN A 58 5.33 -0.42 5.52
N LEU A 59 4.75 -0.49 4.32
CA LEU A 59 4.91 -1.63 3.42
C LEU A 59 6.39 -1.87 3.09
N LYS A 60 7.11 -0.81 2.68
CA LYS A 60 8.55 -0.89 2.36
C LYS A 60 9.40 -1.39 3.53
N LYS A 61 9.07 -0.98 4.77
CA LYS A 61 9.78 -1.47 5.97
C LYS A 61 9.61 -2.98 6.14
N VAL A 62 8.38 -3.49 5.99
CA VAL A 62 8.09 -4.93 6.10
C VAL A 62 8.77 -5.70 4.97
N GLN A 63 8.72 -5.19 3.74
CA GLN A 63 9.44 -5.80 2.61
C GLN A 63 10.95 -5.84 2.83
N ALA A 64 11.56 -4.75 3.31
CA ALA A 64 12.99 -4.70 3.60
C ALA A 64 13.41 -5.65 4.73
N GLN A 65 12.51 -5.96 5.65
CA GLN A 65 12.75 -6.95 6.72
C GLN A 65 12.67 -8.39 6.21
N LEU A 66 11.80 -8.65 5.22
CA LEU A 66 11.57 -9.99 4.69
C LEU A 66 12.52 -10.37 3.55
N ASN A 67 12.86 -9.43 2.67
CA ASN A 67 13.74 -9.63 1.54
C ASN A 67 14.74 -8.45 1.43
N PRO A 68 16.06 -8.67 1.56
CA PRO A 68 17.04 -7.68 1.14
C PRO A 68 16.94 -7.47 -0.40
N PRO A 69 17.22 -6.27 -0.89
CA PRO A 69 16.74 -5.77 -2.18
C PRO A 69 17.44 -6.46 -3.36
N ALA A 70 16.84 -7.52 -3.90
CA ALA A 70 17.20 -8.09 -5.18
C ALA A 70 15.97 -8.73 -5.86
N ALA A 71 14.95 -7.93 -6.17
CA ALA A 71 13.95 -8.22 -7.21
C ALA A 71 12.95 -7.06 -7.28
N GLU A 72 13.33 -5.98 -7.96
CA GLU A 72 12.35 -5.15 -8.64
C GLU A 72 11.86 -5.95 -9.86
N THR A 73 10.74 -6.66 -9.75
CA THR A 73 9.97 -7.12 -10.91
C THR A 73 8.77 -6.21 -11.10
N THR A 74 9.05 -5.02 -11.63
CA THR A 74 8.13 -4.34 -12.54
C THR A 74 8.16 -5.08 -13.87
N ALA A 75 7.41 -6.17 -13.99
CA ALA A 75 7.17 -6.83 -15.26
C ALA A 75 5.78 -7.49 -15.21
N GLU A 76 4.75 -6.69 -15.48
CA GLU A 76 3.48 -7.11 -16.11
C GLU A 76 2.59 -5.85 -16.27
N THR A 77 3.01 -4.98 -17.20
CA THR A 77 2.07 -4.20 -18.00
C THR A 77 2.33 -4.64 -19.44
N THR A 78 1.77 -5.79 -19.82
CA THR A 78 1.68 -6.24 -21.20
C THR A 78 0.20 -6.48 -21.49
N GLU A 79 -0.35 -5.66 -22.39
CA GLU A 79 -1.65 -5.69 -23.09
C GLU A 79 -1.98 -4.20 -23.32
N ALA A 80 -1.68 -3.53 -24.45
CA ALA A 80 -1.74 -3.93 -25.86
C ALA A 80 -3.12 -4.47 -26.26
N SER A 81 -4.12 -3.58 -26.26
CA SER A 81 -5.15 -3.43 -27.30
C SER A 81 -5.81 -2.06 -27.17
#